data_AF-A0A496RTD8-F1
#
_entry.id   AF-A0A496RTD8-F1
#
_cell.length_a   1.000
_cell.length_b   1.000
_cell.length_c   1.000
_cell.angle_alpha   90.00
_cell.angle_beta   90.00
_cell.angle_gamma   90.00
#
_symmetry.space_group_name_H-M   'P 1'
#
loop_
_entity.id
_entity.type
_entity.pdbx_description
1 polymer ?
#
loop_
_entity_poly.entity_id
_entity_poly.type
_entity_poly.pdbx_seq_one_letter_code
_entity_poly.pdbx_strand_id
1 'polypeptide(L)'
;WDKERIEKAIEDESLYATDLVYYLVRKGVPFREAHNIIGNLMLFCSENRKKIREMSSKELKRFSEKLNQKEVFAILTSKSRLLSKNFSGGEEG
;
A
#
# COMPACT_ATOMS: atom_id res chain seq x y z
N TRP A 1 -20.35 5.70 -11.32
CA TRP A 1 -18.99 5.16 -11.49
C TRP A 1 -18.03 6.32 -11.51
N ASP A 2 -17.49 6.68 -10.36
CA ASP A 2 -16.49 7.75 -10.21
C ASP A 2 -15.15 7.31 -10.80
N LYS A 3 -14.93 7.54 -12.11
CA LYS A 3 -13.61 7.33 -12.74
C LYS A 3 -12.49 8.06 -12.00
N GLU A 4 -12.78 9.26 -11.50
CA GLU A 4 -11.82 10.09 -10.76
C GLU A 4 -11.37 9.47 -9.42
N ARG A 5 -12.27 8.76 -8.72
CA ARG A 5 -11.91 8.05 -7.48
C ARG A 5 -11.11 6.78 -7.75
N ILE A 6 -11.31 6.15 -8.91
CA ILE A 6 -10.59 4.95 -9.32
C ILE A 6 -9.17 5.31 -9.75
N GLU A 7 -8.99 6.39 -10.53
CA GLU A 7 -7.65 6.85 -10.95
C GLU A 7 -6.78 7.26 -9.76
N LYS A 8 -7.32 8.05 -8.81
CA LYS A 8 -6.58 8.41 -7.60
C LYS A 8 -6.26 7.21 -6.72
N ALA A 9 -7.15 6.23 -6.61
CA ALA A 9 -6.88 5.02 -5.82
C ALA A 9 -5.75 4.18 -6.41
N ILE A 10 -5.68 4.10 -7.74
CA ILE A 10 -4.63 3.36 -8.46
C ILE A 10 -3.27 4.05 -8.33
N GLU A 11 -3.22 5.39 -8.42
CA GLU A 11 -1.97 6.15 -8.21
C GLU A 11 -1.43 5.99 -6.79
N ASP A 12 -2.30 6.07 -5.78
CA ASP A 12 -1.93 5.82 -4.38
C ASP A 12 -1.37 4.42 -4.18
N GLU A 13 -2.10 3.39 -4.61
CA GLU A 13 -1.69 2.00 -4.38
C GLU A 13 -0.36 1.67 -5.05
N SER A 14 -0.10 2.19 -6.25
CA SER A 14 1.18 2.04 -6.94
C SER A 14 2.34 2.72 -6.19
N LEU A 15 2.08 3.90 -5.61
CA LEU A 15 3.06 4.63 -4.80
C LEU A 15 3.44 3.90 -3.52
N TYR A 16 2.51 3.17 -2.89
CA TYR A 16 2.82 2.34 -1.72
C TYR A 16 3.42 0.99 -2.13
N ALA A 17 2.97 0.39 -3.25
CA ALA A 17 3.47 -0.89 -3.74
C ALA A 17 4.98 -0.88 -3.94
N THR A 18 5.48 0.16 -4.61
CA THR A 18 6.91 0.31 -4.91
C THR A 18 7.75 0.39 -3.63
N ASP A 19 7.35 1.21 -2.65
CA ASP A 19 8.02 1.33 -1.36
C ASP A 19 7.99 0.01 -0.56
N LEU A 20 6.87 -0.73 -0.60
CA LEU A 20 6.74 -2.02 0.06
C LEU A 20 7.64 -3.09 -0.58
N VAL A 21 7.82 -3.05 -1.90
CA VAL A 21 8.77 -3.92 -2.61
C VAL A 21 10.19 -3.60 -2.17
N TYR A 22 10.58 -2.33 -2.18
CA TYR A 22 11.91 -1.92 -1.71
C TYR A 22 12.14 -2.23 -0.23
N TYR A 23 11.11 -2.14 0.61
CA TYR A 23 11.17 -2.56 2.01
C TYR A 23 11.54 -4.04 2.15
N LEU A 24 10.92 -4.93 1.37
CA LEU A 24 11.26 -6.35 1.36
C LEU A 24 12.67 -6.60 0.81
N VAL A 25 13.06 -5.87 -0.23
CA VAL A 25 14.42 -5.93 -0.78
C VAL A 25 15.47 -5.55 0.26
N ARG A 26 15.24 -4.49 1.02
CA ARG A 26 16.11 -4.07 2.13
C ARG A 26 16.18 -5.11 3.26
N LYS A 27 15.21 -6.00 3.36
CA LYS A 27 15.19 -7.14 4.30
C LYS A 27 15.82 -8.41 3.76
N GLY A 28 16.38 -8.37 2.55
CA GLY A 28 17.07 -9.49 1.90
C GLY A 28 16.16 -10.35 0.99
N VAL A 29 14.93 -9.91 0.71
CA VAL A 29 14.05 -10.60 -0.25
C VAL A 29 14.44 -10.17 -1.68
N PRO A 30 14.64 -11.07 -2.64
CA PRO A 30 14.94 -10.69 -4.02
C PRO A 30 13.83 -9.78 -4.60
N PHE A 31 14.20 -8.77 -5.40
CA PHE A 31 13.22 -7.82 -6.00
C PHE A 31 12.08 -8.53 -6.72
N ARG A 32 12.40 -9.59 -7.47
CA ARG A 32 11.40 -10.39 -8.21
C ARG A 32 10.40 -11.07 -7.28
N GLU A 33 10.86 -11.56 -6.13
CA GLU A 33 10.01 -12.19 -5.12
C GLU A 33 9.19 -11.13 -4.36
N ALA A 34 9.84 -10.04 -3.96
CA ALA A 34 9.19 -8.90 -3.31
C ALA A 34 8.07 -8.31 -4.17
N HIS A 35 8.32 -8.11 -5.46
CA HIS A 35 7.32 -7.62 -6.41
C HIS A 35 6.13 -8.58 -6.52
N ASN A 36 6.38 -9.90 -6.56
CA ASN A 36 5.32 -10.90 -6.62
C ASN A 36 4.48 -10.95 -5.32
N ILE A 37 5.13 -10.85 -4.16
CA ILE A 37 4.48 -10.81 -2.84
C ILE A 37 3.56 -9.59 -2.73
N ILE A 38 4.08 -8.39 -3.05
CA ILE A 38 3.31 -7.14 -2.95
C ILE A 38 2.23 -7.08 -4.04
N GLY A 39 2.50 -7.56 -5.25
CA GLY A 39 1.51 -7.63 -6.32
C GLY A 39 0.30 -8.48 -5.94
N ASN A 40 0.54 -9.69 -5.40
CA ASN A 40 -0.53 -10.55 -4.90
C ASN A 40 -1.28 -9.92 -3.71
N LEU A 41 -0.58 -9.19 -2.85
CA LEU A 41 -1.18 -8.49 -1.73
C LEU A 41 -2.12 -7.36 -2.18
N MET A 42 -1.70 -6.55 -3.16
CA MET A 42 -2.55 -5.50 -3.76
C MET A 42 -3.77 -6.09 -4.44
N LEU A 43 -3.56 -7.15 -5.23
CA LEU A 43 -4.65 -7.86 -5.89
C LEU A 43 -5.67 -8.37 -4.86
N PHE A 44 -5.20 -9.03 -3.81
CA PHE A 44 -6.06 -9.51 -2.73
C PHE A 44 -6.84 -8.37 -2.05
N CYS A 45 -6.18 -7.25 -1.76
CA CYS A 45 -6.81 -6.05 -1.21
C CYS A 45 -7.90 -5.49 -2.13
N SER A 46 -7.59 -5.36 -3.42
CA SER A 46 -8.52 -4.89 -4.45
C SER A 46 -9.74 -5.80 -4.59
N GLU A 47 -9.53 -7.12 -4.67
CA GLU A 47 -10.60 -8.12 -4.76
C GLU A 47 -11.50 -8.13 -3.52
N ASN A 48 -10.91 -7.95 -2.33
CA ASN A 48 -11.66 -7.93 -1.08
C ASN A 48 -12.22 -6.55 -0.71
N ARG A 49 -12.00 -5.51 -1.54
CA ARG A 49 -12.25 -4.10 -1.22
C ARG A 49 -11.75 -3.69 0.17
N LYS A 50 -10.57 -4.20 0.55
CA LYS A 50 -9.90 -3.88 1.82
C LYS A 50 -8.60 -3.17 1.54
N LYS A 51 -8.24 -2.21 2.39
CA LYS A 51 -6.92 -1.56 2.27
C LYS A 51 -5.85 -2.41 2.96
N ILE A 52 -4.61 -2.27 2.52
CA ILE A 52 -3.44 -2.92 3.17
C ILE A 52 -3.35 -2.51 4.64
N ARG A 53 -3.73 -1.26 4.94
CA ARG A 53 -3.80 -0.72 6.30
C ARG A 53 -4.85 -1.41 7.18
N GLU A 54 -5.85 -2.07 6.58
CA GLU A 54 -6.87 -2.82 7.31
C GLU A 54 -6.48 -4.29 7.47
N MET A 55 -5.38 -4.72 6.86
CA MET A 55 -4.89 -6.08 7.00
C MET A 55 -4.28 -6.33 8.37
N SER A 56 -4.69 -7.45 8.97
CA SER A 56 -4.09 -7.94 10.20
C SER A 56 -2.70 -8.51 9.93
N SER A 57 -1.83 -8.45 10.94
CA SER A 57 -0.50 -9.07 10.93
C SER A 57 -0.52 -10.53 10.51
N LYS A 58 -1.55 -11.29 10.88
CA LYS A 58 -1.76 -12.68 10.42
C LYS A 58 -1.87 -12.76 8.91
N GLU A 59 -2.70 -11.91 8.31
CA GLU A 59 -2.93 -11.91 6.87
C GLU A 59 -1.67 -11.46 6.12
N LEU A 60 -0.99 -10.41 6.59
CA LEU A 60 0.30 -9.96 6.02
C LEU A 60 1.36 -11.08 6.04
N LYS A 61 1.42 -11.84 7.14
CA LYS A 61 2.33 -12.98 7.28
C LYS A 61 2.02 -14.13 6.31
N ARG A 62 0.80 -14.25 5.79
CA ARG A 62 0.47 -15.26 4.76
C ARG A 62 1.16 -14.97 3.44
N PHE A 63 1.47 -13.71 3.16
CA PHE A 63 2.21 -13.30 1.97
C PHE A 63 3.71 -13.35 2.22
N SER A 64 4.18 -12.85 3.37
CA SER A 64 5.59 -12.95 3.75
C SER A 64 5.79 -12.76 5.25
N GLU A 65 6.60 -13.59 5.88
CA GLU A 65 6.99 -13.40 7.30
C GLU A 65 7.79 -12.10 7.51
N LYS A 66 8.41 -11.57 6.46
CA LYS A 66 9.18 -10.32 6.52
C LYS A 66 8.27 -9.08 6.54
N LEU A 67 7.00 -9.21 6.17
CA LEU A 67 6.00 -8.14 6.22
C LEU A 67 5.55 -7.90 7.66
N ASN A 68 6.02 -6.79 8.24
CA ASN A 68 5.60 -6.38 9.57
C ASN A 68 4.52 -5.31 9.48
N GLN A 69 3.38 -5.55 10.13
CA GLN A 69 2.24 -4.63 10.13
C GLN A 69 2.66 -3.21 10.54
N LYS A 70 3.51 -3.05 11.56
CA LYS A 70 3.94 -1.72 12.05
C LYS A 70 4.69 -0.93 10.97
N GLU A 71 5.62 -1.58 10.29
CA GLU A 71 6.47 -0.97 9.26
C GLU A 71 5.65 -0.63 8.02
N VAL A 72 4.79 -1.56 7.60
CA VAL A 72 3.84 -1.35 6.50
C VAL A 72 2.94 -0.16 6.83
N PHE A 73 2.42 -0.08 8.05
CA PHE A 73 1.64 1.07 8.51
C PHE A 73 2.43 2.38 8.48
N ALA A 74 3.72 2.34 8.88
CA ALA A 74 4.57 3.52 8.87
C ALA A 74 4.78 4.06 7.45
N ILE A 75 5.04 3.17 6.49
CA ILE A 75 5.17 3.53 5.06
C ILE A 75 3.85 4.13 4.54
N LEU A 76 2.72 3.47 4.81
CA LEU A 76 1.39 3.92 4.41
C LEU A 76 1.03 5.26 5.06
N THR A 77 1.34 5.45 6.35
CA THR A 77 1.01 6.67 7.10
C THR A 77 1.85 7.86 6.64
N SER A 78 3.15 7.65 6.39
CA SER A 78 4.04 8.69 5.89
C SER A 78 3.57 9.25 4.55
N LYS A 79 3.19 8.38 3.60
CA LYS A 79 2.71 8.82 2.30
C LYS A 79 1.25 9.28 2.29
N SER A 80 0.38 8.69 3.11
CA SER A 80 -1.01 9.16 3.27
C SER A 80 -1.08 10.61 3.76
N ARG A 81 -0.15 11.04 4.61
CA ARG A 81 -0.07 12.45 5.05
C ARG A 81 0.34 13.40 3.92
N LEU A 82 1.23 12.97 3.02
CA LEU A 82 1.64 13.74 1.85
C LEU A 82 0.50 13.87 0.85
N LEU A 83 -0.21 12.76 0.61
CA LEU A 83 -1.26 12.72 -0.39
C LEU A 83 -2.56 13.38 0.08
N SER A 84 -2.87 13.29 1.38
CA SER A 84 -3.98 14.05 1.98
C SER A 84 -3.79 15.56 1.89
N LYS A 85 -2.55 16.04 1.75
CA LYS A 85 -2.23 17.46 1.57
C LYS A 85 -2.42 17.95 0.13
N ASN A 86 -2.67 17.03 -0.81
CA ASN A 86 -3.04 17.33 -2.20
C ASN A 86 -4.54 17.17 -2.46
N PHE A 87 -5.34 16.93 -1.41
CA PHE A 87 -6.81 16.98 -1.45
C PHE A 87 -7.34 18.22 -0.71
N SER A 88 -6.55 19.28 -0.64
CA SER A 88 -7.01 20.63 -0.33
C SER A 88 -7.56 21.28 -1.61
N GLY A 89 -8.72 20.79 -2.05
CA GLY A 89 -9.69 21.55 -2.83
C GLY A 89 -10.86 21.94 -1.93
N GLY A 90 -10.55 22.52 -0.76
CA GLY A 90 -11.55 22.75 0.28
C GLY A 90 -11.04 23.63 1.41
N GLU A 91 -10.77 24.88 1.09
CA GLU A 91 -10.74 26.06 1.96
C GLU A 91 -10.95 27.20 0.91
N GLU A 92 -11.89 28.15 0.93
CA GLU A 92 -12.61 28.90 1.96
C GLU A 92 -13.78 29.68 1.30
N GLY A 93 -14.79 30.08 2.08
CA GLY A 93 -15.53 31.35 1.84
C GLY A 93 -16.81 31.30 1.00
#